data_AF-A0A0E3V709-F1
#
_entry.id   AF-A0A0E3V709-F1
#
_cell.length_a   1.000
_cell.length_b   1.000
_cell.length_c   1.000
_cell.angle_alpha   90.00
_cell.angle_beta   90.00
_cell.angle_gamma   90.00
#
_symmetry.space_group_name_H-M   'P 1'
#
loop_
_entity.id
_entity.type
_entity.pdbx_description
1 polymer ?
#
loop_
_entity_poly.entity_id
_entity_poly.type
_entity_poly.pdbx_seq_one_letter_code
_entity_poly.pdbx_strand_id
1 'polypeptide(L)' 'MNAEIIPQSRVRVAVHRRGFHVRNFTGTVIGWTSSGLIKVMEDKKDKARCYSSEHVKLIRQ' A
#
# COMPACT_ATOMS: atom_id res chain seq x y z
N MET A 1 -0.17 -21.06 -1.04
CA MET A 1 0.25 -20.02 -2.01
C MET A 1 0.34 -18.69 -1.26
N ASN A 2 1.55 -18.17 -1.05
CA ASN A 2 1.73 -16.80 -0.54
C ASN A 2 1.34 -15.86 -1.66
N ALA A 3 0.32 -15.03 -1.45
CA ALA A 3 -0.06 -14.03 -2.43
C ALA A 3 1.01 -12.94 -2.43
N GLU A 4 1.65 -12.71 -3.58
CA GLU A 4 2.70 -11.71 -3.76
C GLU A 4 2.09 -10.34 -4.10
N ILE A 5 2.64 -9.26 -3.54
CA ILE A 5 2.20 -7.89 -3.85
C ILE A 5 2.82 -7.46 -5.19
N ILE A 6 2.04 -7.62 -6.26
CA ILE A 6 2.44 -7.20 -7.62
C ILE A 6 1.76 -5.87 -8.02
N PRO A 7 2.27 -5.14 -9.03
CA PRO A 7 1.55 -4.02 -9.62
C PRO A 7 0.09 -4.39 -9.97
N GLN A 8 -0.82 -3.43 -9.82
CA GLN A 8 -2.28 -3.59 -9.96
C GLN A 8 -2.98 -4.36 -8.82
N SER A 9 -2.23 -4.94 -7.88
CA SER A 9 -2.83 -5.59 -6.70
C SER A 9 -3.64 -4.62 -5.86
N ARG A 10 -4.77 -5.11 -5.33
CA ARG A 10 -5.59 -4.40 -4.34
C ARG A 10 -5.03 -4.62 -2.95
N VAL A 11 -4.77 -3.54 -2.23
CA VAL A 11 -4.12 -3.57 -0.93
C VAL A 11 -4.86 -2.70 0.09
N ARG A 12 -4.76 -3.08 1.36
CA ARG A 12 -5.08 -2.25 2.52
C ARG A 12 -3.78 -1.74 3.11
N VAL A 13 -3.70 -0.43 3.32
CA VAL A 13 -2.52 0.25 3.85
C VAL A 13 -2.84 0.82 5.23
N ALA A 14 -2.00 0.53 6.21
CA ALA A 14 -2.04 1.13 7.54
C ALA A 14 -1.14 2.38 7.59
N VAL A 15 -1.74 3.55 7.83
CA VAL A 15 -1.00 4.81 7.91
C VAL A 15 -0.66 5.12 9.35
N HIS A 16 0.63 5.25 9.65
CA HIS A 16 1.14 5.69 10.93
C HIS A 16 1.72 7.10 10.82
N ARG A 17 1.55 7.92 11.88
CA ARG A 17 2.15 9.25 11.99
C ARG A 17 2.73 9.39 13.39
N ARG A 18 4.02 9.71 13.48
CA ARG A 18 4.76 9.81 14.76
C ARG A 18 4.63 8.54 15.62
N GLY A 19 4.62 7.37 14.99
CA GLY A 19 4.47 6.07 15.66
C GLY A 19 3.02 5.66 15.98
N PHE A 20 2.04 6.55 15.81
CA PHE A 20 0.64 6.24 16.11
C PHE A 20 -0.15 5.87 14.86
N HIS A 21 -1.00 4.85 14.96
CA HIS A 21 -1.94 4.49 13.91
C HIS A 21 -2.94 5.62 13.70
N VAL A 22 -3.04 6.12 12.46
CA VAL A 22 -3.97 7.20 12.11
C VAL A 22 -5.21 6.65 11.45
N ARG A 23 -5.03 5.82 10.43
CA ARG A 23 -6.13 5.24 9.65
C ARG A 23 -5.66 4.09 8.78
N ASN A 24 -6.62 3.34 8.27
CA ASN A 24 -6.42 2.44 7.15
C ASN A 24 -7.07 3.01 5.88
N PHE A 25 -6.54 2.68 4.72
CA PHE A 25 -7.22 2.92 3.44
C PHE A 25 -6.99 1.75 2.48
N THR A 26 -7.83 1.66 1.45
CA THR A 26 -7.69 0.71 0.35
C THR A 26 -7.16 1.42 -0.89
N GLY A 27 -6.35 0.72 -1.67
CA GLY A 27 -5.75 1.28 -2.86
C GLY A 27 -5.20 0.22 -3.80
N THR A 28 -4.64 0.70 -4.90
CA THR A 28 -4.02 -0.13 -5.93
C THR A 28 -2.52 0.12 -5.95
N VAL A 29 -1.75 -0.96 -6.00
CA VAL A 29 -0.29 -0.89 -6.14
C VAL A 29 0.05 -0.43 -7.55
N ILE A 30 0.82 0.66 -7.67
CA ILE A 30 1.36 1.11 -8.96
C ILE A 30 2.69 0.41 -9.25
N GLY A 31 3.49 0.16 -8.21
CA GLY A 31 4.79 -0.50 -8.35
C GLY A 31 5.66 -0.31 -7.12
N TRP A 32 6.95 -0.53 -7.31
CA TRP A 32 7.96 -0.45 -6.26
C TRP A 32 8.99 0.64 -6.58
N THR A 33 9.47 1.30 -5.55
CA THR A 33 10.63 2.20 -5.63
C THR A 33 11.93 1.39 -5.59
N SER A 34 13.03 1.99 -6.04
CA SER A 34 14.36 1.37 -5.95
C SER A 34 14.81 1.08 -4.50
N SER A 35 14.27 1.80 -3.51
CA SER A 35 14.54 1.59 -2.09
C SER A 35 13.60 0.56 -1.44
N GLY A 36 12.81 -0.17 -2.22
CA GLY A 36 11.92 -1.24 -1.70
C GLY A 36 10.59 -0.75 -1.10
N LEU A 37 10.25 0.54 -1.20
CA LEU A 37 8.93 1.03 -0.81
C LEU A 37 7.88 0.74 -1.90
N ILE A 38 6.65 0.46 -1.47
CA ILE A 38 5.51 0.19 -2.33
C ILE A 38 4.79 1.49 -2.66
N LYS A 39 4.65 1.80 -3.94
CA LYS A 39 3.88 2.95 -4.43
C LYS A 39 2.42 2.55 -4.57
N VAL A 40 1.54 3.17 -3.78
CA VAL A 40 0.09 2.86 -3.73
C VAL A 40 -0.72 4.11 -4.08
N MET A 41 -1.73 3.94 -4.94
CA MET A 41 -2.77 4.93 -5.20
C MET A 41 -3.98 4.62 -4.34
N GLU A 42 -4.32 5.53 -3.43
CA GLU A 42 -5.52 5.42 -2.60
C GLU A 42 -6.78 5.59 -3.46
N ASP A 43 -7.83 4.83 -3.15
CA ASP A 43 -9.10 4.94 -3.86
C ASP A 43 -9.64 6.37 -3.80
N LYS A 44 -10.19 6.84 -4.92
CA LYS A 44 -10.76 8.20 -5.07
C LYS A 44 -9.74 9.33 -4.90
N LYS A 45 -8.44 9.04 -5.05
CA LYS A 45 -7.37 10.04 -5.09
C LYS A 45 -6.49 9.84 -6.31
N ASP A 46 -6.00 10.96 -6.84
CA ASP A 46 -5.16 10.96 -8.05
C ASP A 46 -3.66 10.95 -7.74
N LYS A 47 -3.29 10.91 -6.45
CA LYS A 47 -1.89 10.96 -6.03
C LYS A 47 -1.48 9.67 -5.35
N ALA A 48 -0.50 9.02 -5.96
CA ALA A 48 0.18 7.89 -5.37
C ALA A 48 1.18 8.33 -4.30
N ARG A 49 1.33 7.49 -3.27
CA ARG A 49 2.30 7.68 -2.18
C ARG A 49 3.05 6.37 -1.91
N CYS A 50 4.24 6.49 -1.34
CA CYS A 50 5.08 5.34 -1.03
C CYS A 50 4.90 4.91 0.43
N TYR A 51 4.84 3.59 0.66
CA TYR A 51 4.65 2.98 1.97
C TYR A 51 5.59 1.79 2.13
N SER A 52 6.03 1.53 3.36
CA SER A 52 6.78 0.32 3.70
C SER A 52 5.91 -0.92 3.50
N SER A 53 6.50 -2.01 3.02
CA SER A 53 5.81 -3.29 2.78
C SER A 53 5.17 -3.86 4.05
N GLU A 54 5.74 -3.59 5.23
CA GLU A 54 5.19 -3.99 6.53
C GLU A 54 3.79 -3.39 6.82
N HIS A 55 3.47 -2.25 6.20
CA HIS A 55 2.21 -1.54 6.37
C HIS A 55 1.18 -1.85 5.29
N VAL A 56 1.52 -2.68 4.30
CA VAL A 56 0.70 -2.98 3.14
C VAL A 56 0.30 -4.44 3.16
N LYS A 57 -1.00 -4.72 3.15
CA LYS A 57 -1.54 -6.09 3.11
C LYS A 57 -2.40 -6.28 1.88
N LEU A 58 -2.22 -7.40 1.18
CA LEU A 58 -3.13 -7.78 0.10
C LEU A 58 -4.54 -7.94 0.63
N ILE A 59 -5.49 -7.40 -0.11
CA ILE A 59 -6.89 -7.73 0.06
C ILE A 59 -7.07 -9.03 -0.72
N ARG A 60 -7.25 -10.16 -0.02
CA ARG A 60 -7.66 -11.41 -0.67
C ARG A 60 -8.96 -11.12 -1.42
N GLN A 61 -8.93 -11.31 -2.73
CA GLN A 61 -10.13 -11.42 -3.55
C GLN A 61 -10.76 -12.79 -3.34
#